data_AF-A0A1G3QMK7-F1
#
_entry.id   AF-A0A1G3QMK7-F1
#
_cell.length_a   1.000
_cell.length_b   1.000
_cell.length_c   1.000
_cell.angle_alpha   90.00
_cell.angle_beta   90.00
_cell.angle_gamma   90.00
#
_symmetry.space_group_name_H-M   'P 1'
#
loop_
_entity.id
_entity.type
_entity.pdbx_description
1 polymer ?
#
loop_
_entity_poly.entity_id
_entity_poly.type
_entity_poly.pdbx_seq_one_letter_code
_entity_poly.pdbx_strand_id
1 'polypeptide(L)'
;MNSENPFEKNRLRDRFKEMFILAAFTAAIAIISLLVMNLLTFPVTVFAVRHKIAFNFIFKFLVSAGIIILLVSLVLLTVFRLRKGGLSAKETARYMLRKPFYYLALFFAFVAVSAMVIVLLYVMLSNNYYFLYKLTNH
;
A
#
# COMPACT_ATOMS: atom_id res chain seq x y z
N MET A 1 44.89 -22.88 35.83
CA MET A 1 43.47 -22.68 35.51
C MET A 1 43.37 -21.45 34.64
N ASN A 2 43.26 -21.62 33.32
CA ASN A 2 42.88 -20.55 32.40
C ASN A 2 41.75 -21.15 31.55
N SER A 3 40.51 -20.79 31.90
CA SER A 3 39.33 -21.11 31.10
C SER A 3 39.32 -20.17 29.90
N GLU A 4 39.90 -20.63 28.78
CA GLU A 4 39.76 -19.97 27.50
C GLU A 4 38.29 -19.96 27.10
N ASN A 5 37.72 -18.75 27.03
CA ASN A 5 36.32 -18.52 26.80
C ASN A 5 36.02 -18.67 25.29
N PRO A 6 35.23 -19.66 24.85
CA PRO A 6 35.05 -19.97 23.42
C PRO A 6 34.17 -18.97 22.65
N PHE A 7 33.73 -17.89 23.31
CA PHE A 7 32.75 -16.94 22.76
C PHE A 7 33.33 -15.60 22.31
N GLU A 8 34.63 -15.35 22.44
CA GLU A 8 35.22 -14.07 22.01
C GLU A 8 35.60 -14.10 20.52
N LYS A 9 34.61 -14.33 19.65
CA LYS A 9 34.77 -14.30 18.20
C LYS A 9 34.71 -12.84 17.70
N ASN A 10 35.70 -12.05 18.07
CA ASN A 10 35.78 -10.60 17.79
C ASN A 10 36.73 -10.23 16.63
N ARG A 11 37.03 -11.16 15.71
CA ARG A 11 37.84 -10.82 14.53
C ARG A 11 36.98 -10.07 13.51
N LEU A 12 37.37 -8.82 13.20
CA LEU A 12 36.74 -7.99 12.16
C LEU A 12 36.56 -8.75 10.83
N ARG A 13 37.51 -9.64 10.49
CA ARG A 13 37.44 -10.51 9.30
C ARG A 13 36.22 -11.43 9.29
N ASP A 14 35.82 -11.97 10.45
CA ASP A 14 34.64 -12.83 10.54
C ASP A 14 33.36 -12.01 10.38
N ARG A 15 33.32 -10.78 10.93
CA ARG A 15 32.20 -9.85 10.71
C ARG A 15 32.07 -9.43 9.24
N PHE A 16 33.19 -9.17 8.55
CA PHE A 16 33.17 -8.89 7.11
C PHE A 16 32.69 -10.10 6.31
N LYS A 17 33.10 -11.31 6.68
CA LYS A 17 32.63 -12.54 6.05
C LYS A 17 31.13 -12.72 6.25
N GLU A 18 30.62 -12.48 7.46
CA GLU A 18 29.19 -12.55 7.78
C GLU A 18 28.38 -11.49 7.02
N MET A 19 28.84 -10.24 6.98
CA MET A 19 28.20 -9.16 6.19
C MET A 19 28.21 -9.48 4.69
N PHE A 20 29.31 -10.02 4.17
CA PHE A 20 29.41 -10.41 2.78
C PHE A 20 28.45 -11.55 2.44
N ILE A 21 28.37 -12.57 3.30
CA ILE A 21 27.42 -13.68 3.13
C ILE A 21 25.98 -13.16 3.12
N LEU A 22 25.62 -12.26 4.05
CA LEU A 22 24.29 -11.66 4.10
C LEU A 22 24.00 -10.86 2.82
N ALA A 23 24.92 -10.00 2.40
CA ALA A 23 24.78 -9.19 1.20
C ALA A 23 24.66 -10.05 -0.07
N ALA A 24 25.48 -11.09 -0.20
CA ALA A 24 25.41 -12.04 -1.31
C ALA A 24 24.08 -12.80 -1.32
N PHE A 25 23.57 -13.19 -0.16
CA PHE A 25 22.28 -13.85 -0.03
C PHE A 25 21.11 -12.92 -0.40
N THR A 26 21.13 -11.68 0.06
CA THR A 26 20.14 -10.67 -0.34
C THR A 26 20.18 -10.39 -1.84
N ALA A 27 21.38 -10.26 -2.43
CA ALA A 27 21.54 -10.08 -3.86
C ALA A 27 21.00 -11.28 -4.65
N ALA A 28 21.30 -12.50 -4.21
CA ALA A 28 20.79 -13.72 -4.82
C ALA A 28 19.25 -13.77 -4.77
N ILE A 29 18.64 -13.47 -3.62
CA ILE A 29 17.18 -13.40 -3.49
C ILE A 29 16.59 -12.33 -4.40
N ALA A 30 17.20 -11.15 -4.49
CA ALA A 30 16.72 -10.09 -5.36
C ALA A 30 16.72 -10.52 -6.84
N ILE A 31 17.79 -11.17 -7.28
CA ILE A 31 17.89 -11.69 -8.66
C ILE A 31 16.82 -12.76 -8.91
N ILE A 32 16.66 -13.72 -7.98
CA ILE A 32 15.64 -14.77 -8.10
C ILE A 32 14.24 -14.14 -8.11
N SER A 33 13.98 -13.17 -7.24
CA SER A 33 12.70 -12.47 -7.19
C SER A 33 12.38 -11.76 -8.50
N LEU A 34 13.37 -11.11 -9.12
CA LEU A 34 13.21 -10.46 -10.42
C LEU A 34 12.89 -11.48 -11.52
N LEU A 35 13.60 -12.62 -11.54
CA LEU A 35 13.33 -13.70 -12.50
C LEU A 35 11.93 -14.29 -12.32
N VAL A 36 11.53 -14.60 -11.09
CA VAL A 36 10.20 -15.13 -10.78
C VAL A 36 9.11 -14.11 -11.15
N MET A 37 9.30 -12.84 -10.80
CA MET A 37 8.35 -11.79 -11.17
C MET A 37 8.19 -11.69 -12.68
N ASN A 38 9.28 -11.69 -13.45
CA ASN A 38 9.22 -11.64 -14.91
C ASN A 38 8.58 -12.91 -15.50
N LEU A 39 8.92 -14.09 -14.97
CA LEU A 39 8.36 -15.36 -15.41
C LEU A 39 6.84 -15.43 -15.18
N LEU A 40 6.35 -14.89 -14.08
CA LEU A 40 4.92 -14.84 -13.77
C LEU A 40 4.20 -13.72 -14.53
N THR A 41 4.83 -12.55 -14.68
CA THR A 41 4.22 -11.36 -15.28
C THR A 41 4.14 -11.48 -16.80
N PHE A 42 5.12 -12.11 -17.46
CA PHE A 42 5.15 -12.26 -18.91
C PHE A 42 3.92 -12.96 -19.49
N PRO A 43 3.52 -14.18 -19.06
CA PRO A 43 2.35 -14.86 -19.60
C PRO A 43 1.06 -14.08 -19.32
N VAL A 44 0.96 -13.45 -18.15
CA VAL A 44 -0.20 -12.61 -17.79
C VAL A 44 -0.29 -11.39 -18.71
N THR A 45 0.84 -10.76 -19.02
CA THR A 45 0.90 -9.59 -19.90
C THR A 45 0.55 -9.96 -21.34
N VAL A 46 1.11 -11.06 -21.84
CA VAL A 46 0.78 -11.60 -23.18
C VAL A 46 -0.70 -11.94 -23.26
N PHE A 47 -1.25 -12.58 -22.22
CA PHE A 47 -2.68 -12.90 -22.15
C PHE A 47 -3.56 -11.64 -22.11
N ALA A 48 -3.18 -10.62 -21.34
CA ALA A 48 -3.90 -9.35 -21.26
C ALA A 48 -3.97 -8.63 -22.61
N VAL A 49 -2.88 -8.66 -23.38
CA VAL A 49 -2.82 -8.02 -24.70
C VAL A 49 -3.61 -8.82 -25.75
N ARG A 50 -3.49 -10.15 -25.76
CA ARG A 50 -4.14 -11.02 -26.77
C ARG A 50 -5.64 -11.22 -26.51
N HIS A 51 -6.06 -11.27 -25.26
CA HIS A 51 -7.44 -11.59 -24.86
C HIS A 51 -8.05 -10.52 -23.94
N LYS A 52 -8.05 -9.26 -24.41
CA LYS A 52 -8.50 -8.08 -23.63
C LYS A 52 -9.87 -8.26 -22.95
N ILE A 53 -10.85 -8.82 -23.66
CA ILE A 53 -12.21 -9.01 -23.14
C ILE A 53 -12.20 -10.01 -21.97
N ALA A 54 -11.58 -11.17 -22.16
CA ALA A 54 -11.49 -12.20 -21.13
C ALA A 54 -10.66 -11.72 -19.93
N PHE A 55 -9.53 -11.06 -20.19
CA PHE A 55 -8.69 -10.48 -19.15
C PHE A 55 -9.45 -9.44 -18.31
N ASN A 56 -10.15 -8.49 -18.95
CA ASN A 56 -10.92 -7.49 -18.23
C ASN A 56 -12.06 -8.09 -17.40
N PHE A 57 -12.73 -9.13 -17.90
CA PHE A 57 -13.76 -9.84 -17.15
C PHE A 57 -13.17 -10.51 -15.90
N ILE A 58 -12.11 -11.31 -16.07
CA ILE A 58 -11.44 -12.01 -14.98
C ILE A 58 -10.90 -11.00 -13.97
N PHE A 59 -10.20 -9.97 -14.43
CA PHE A 59 -9.60 -8.94 -13.59
C PHE A 59 -10.66 -8.18 -12.79
N LYS A 60 -11.75 -7.73 -13.44
CA LYS A 60 -12.87 -7.07 -12.76
C LYS A 60 -13.49 -7.98 -11.71
N PHE A 61 -13.71 -9.25 -12.03
CA PHE A 61 -14.24 -10.22 -11.08
C PHE A 61 -13.29 -10.39 -9.89
N LEU A 62 -12.00 -10.64 -10.11
CA LEU A 62 -10.99 -10.80 -9.07
C LEU A 62 -10.88 -9.58 -8.15
N VAL A 63 -10.83 -8.38 -8.72
CA VAL A 63 -10.77 -7.14 -7.95
C VAL A 63 -12.05 -6.95 -7.13
N SER A 64 -13.22 -7.14 -7.75
CA SER A 64 -14.50 -6.99 -7.05
C SER A 64 -14.67 -8.01 -5.93
N ALA A 65 -14.33 -9.28 -6.17
CA ALA A 65 -14.36 -10.34 -5.18
C ALA A 65 -13.35 -10.06 -4.05
N GLY A 66 -12.14 -9.62 -4.37
CA GLY A 66 -11.12 -9.25 -3.39
C GLY A 66 -11.57 -8.11 -2.48
N ILE A 67 -12.21 -7.07 -3.03
CA ILE A 67 -12.78 -5.97 -2.25
C ILE A 67 -13.90 -6.49 -1.34
N ILE A 68 -14.81 -7.32 -1.85
CA ILE A 68 -15.90 -7.89 -1.06
C ILE A 68 -15.35 -8.73 0.10
N ILE A 69 -14.39 -9.63 -0.17
CA ILE A 69 -13.76 -10.47 0.85
C ILE A 69 -13.06 -9.60 1.91
N LEU A 70 -12.35 -8.55 1.49
CA LEU A 70 -11.69 -7.64 2.40
C LEU A 70 -12.70 -6.91 3.30
N LEU A 71 -13.78 -6.37 2.75
CA LEU A 71 -14.84 -5.72 3.53
C LEU A 71 -15.52 -6.70 4.51
N VAL A 72 -15.86 -7.90 4.04
CA VAL A 72 -16.48 -8.94 4.87
C VAL A 72 -15.54 -9.36 5.99
N SER A 73 -14.25 -9.57 5.71
CA SER A 73 -13.26 -9.95 6.73
C SER A 73 -13.07 -8.86 7.80
N LEU A 74 -13.03 -7.58 7.41
CA LEU A 74 -12.96 -6.46 8.36
C LEU A 74 -14.19 -6.43 9.27
N VAL A 75 -15.38 -6.66 8.70
CA VAL A 75 -16.63 -6.77 9.45
C VAL A 75 -16.58 -7.97 10.40
N LEU A 76 -16.22 -9.15 9.92
CA LEU A 76 -16.15 -10.37 10.72
C LEU A 76 -15.13 -10.24 11.87
N LEU A 77 -13.94 -9.69 11.61
CA LEU A 77 -12.93 -9.45 12.65
C LEU A 77 -13.44 -8.50 13.74
N THR A 78 -14.16 -7.46 13.34
CA THR A 78 -14.73 -6.48 14.26
C THR A 78 -15.86 -7.10 15.09
N VAL A 79 -16.76 -7.88 14.48
CA VAL A 79 -17.81 -8.63 15.18
C VAL A 79 -17.21 -9.64 16.15
N PHE A 80 -16.19 -10.38 15.74
CA PHE A 80 -15.53 -11.37 16.58
C PHE A 80 -14.88 -10.72 17.81
N ARG A 81 -14.20 -9.57 17.62
CA ARG A 81 -13.62 -8.79 18.71
C ARG A 81 -14.67 -8.26 19.68
N LEU A 82 -15.80 -7.77 19.17
CA LEU A 82 -16.88 -7.22 20.00
C LEU A 82 -17.67 -8.30 20.74
N ARG A 83 -17.90 -9.47 20.12
CA ARG A 83 -18.51 -10.63 20.80
C ARG A 83 -17.64 -11.19 21.92
N LYS A 84 -16.31 -11.19 21.75
CA LYS A 84 -15.38 -11.60 22.82
C LYS A 84 -15.43 -10.66 24.05
N GLY A 85 -15.95 -9.44 23.88
CA GLY A 85 -16.18 -8.46 24.94
C GLY A 85 -17.56 -8.49 25.59
N GLY A 86 -18.42 -9.47 25.28
CA GLY A 86 -19.73 -9.65 25.93
C GLY A 86 -20.86 -8.71 25.45
N LEU A 87 -20.63 -7.91 24.40
CA LEU A 87 -21.61 -6.97 23.87
C LEU A 87 -22.71 -7.67 23.03
N SER A 88 -23.93 -7.17 23.15
CA SER A 88 -25.10 -7.65 22.40
C SER A 88 -24.94 -7.38 20.88
N ALA A 89 -25.46 -8.30 20.04
CA ALA A 89 -25.36 -8.21 18.58
C ALA A 89 -26.01 -6.92 18.01
N LYS A 90 -27.05 -6.39 18.68
CA LYS A 90 -27.72 -5.13 18.30
C LYS A 90 -26.84 -3.89 18.54
N GLU A 91 -26.12 -3.86 19.66
CA GLU A 91 -25.21 -2.74 19.99
C GLU A 91 -23.97 -2.75 19.11
N THR A 92 -23.48 -3.96 18.79
CA THR A 92 -22.39 -4.20 17.83
C THR A 92 -22.74 -3.64 16.45
N ALA A 93 -23.94 -3.94 15.92
CA ALA A 93 -24.38 -3.42 14.62
C ALA A 93 -24.49 -1.88 14.59
N ARG A 94 -25.01 -1.28 15.67
CA ARG A 94 -25.15 0.17 15.78
C ARG A 94 -23.79 0.89 15.85
N TYR A 95 -22.83 0.29 16.55
CA TYR A 95 -21.46 0.83 16.63
C TYR A 95 -20.72 0.68 15.30
N MET A 96 -20.92 -0.44 14.59
CA MET A 96 -20.30 -0.69 13.28
C MET A 96 -20.81 0.19 12.16
N LEU A 97 -22.06 0.70 12.22
CA LEU A 97 -22.59 1.64 11.23
C LEU A 97 -22.08 3.09 11.42
N ARG A 98 -21.76 3.49 12.66
CA ARG A 98 -21.42 4.90 12.97
C ARG A 98 -19.98 5.26 12.64
N LYS A 99 -19.03 4.35 12.89
CA LYS A 99 -17.60 4.56 12.60
C LYS A 99 -17.26 4.74 11.11
N PRO A 100 -17.73 3.90 10.17
CA PRO A 100 -17.37 4.05 8.77
C PRO A 100 -17.92 5.35 8.19
N PHE A 101 -19.11 5.80 8.59
CA PHE A 101 -19.65 7.10 8.18
C PHE A 101 -18.78 8.28 8.61
N TYR A 102 -18.21 8.22 9.80
CA TYR A 102 -17.27 9.25 10.27
C TYR A 102 -16.00 9.29 9.41
N TYR A 103 -15.38 8.13 9.12
CA TYR A 103 -14.20 8.08 8.26
C TYR A 103 -14.51 8.43 6.80
N LEU A 104 -15.69 8.06 6.30
CA LEU A 104 -16.16 8.44 4.97
C LEU A 104 -16.33 9.96 4.86
N ALA A 105 -16.96 10.59 5.87
CA ALA A 105 -17.10 12.03 5.94
C ALA A 105 -15.74 12.73 6.03
N LEU A 106 -14.80 12.19 6.81
CA LEU A 106 -13.43 12.72 6.90
C LEU A 106 -12.69 12.61 5.56
N PHE A 107 -12.84 11.49 4.86
CA PHE A 107 -12.28 11.30 3.51
C PHE A 107 -12.83 12.33 2.52
N PHE A 108 -14.16 12.50 2.46
CA PHE A 108 -14.77 13.51 1.58
C PHE A 108 -14.38 14.94 1.97
N ALA A 109 -14.25 15.25 3.27
CA ALA A 109 -13.74 16.53 3.72
C ALA A 109 -12.31 16.77 3.24
N PHE A 110 -11.44 15.76 3.32
CA PHE A 110 -10.06 15.86 2.84
C PHE A 110 -9.99 16.07 1.32
N VAL A 111 -10.82 15.36 0.55
CA VAL A 111 -10.95 15.55 -0.91
C VAL A 111 -11.42 16.97 -1.23
N ALA A 112 -12.43 17.48 -0.50
CA ALA A 112 -12.95 18.82 -0.70
C ALA A 112 -11.89 19.91 -0.42
N VAL A 113 -11.16 19.79 0.69
CA VAL A 113 -10.06 20.71 1.03
C VAL A 113 -8.97 20.64 -0.03
N SER A 114 -8.58 19.44 -0.48
CA SER A 114 -7.56 19.27 -1.52
C SER A 114 -7.99 19.92 -2.84
N ALA A 115 -9.25 19.73 -3.25
CA ALA A 115 -9.80 20.36 -4.44
C ALA A 115 -9.80 21.90 -4.32
N MET A 116 -10.17 22.43 -3.15
CA MET A 116 -10.15 23.87 -2.89
C MET A 116 -8.72 24.45 -2.99
N VAL A 117 -7.71 23.75 -2.47
CA VAL A 117 -6.30 24.15 -2.60
C VAL A 117 -5.86 24.15 -4.06
N ILE A 118 -6.22 23.13 -4.84
CA ILE A 118 -5.90 23.06 -6.27
C ILE A 118 -6.53 24.25 -7.03
N VAL A 119 -7.79 24.57 -6.76
CA VAL A 119 -8.48 25.72 -7.37
C VAL A 119 -7.80 27.04 -7.00
N LEU A 120 -7.44 27.22 -5.72
CA LEU A 120 -6.71 28.41 -5.27
C LEU A 120 -5.36 28.55 -5.97
N LEU A 121 -4.59 27.47 -6.04
CA LEU A 121 -3.32 27.45 -6.77
C LEU A 121 -3.51 27.80 -8.25
N TYR A 122 -4.53 27.24 -8.89
CA TYR A 122 -4.85 27.55 -10.28
C TYR A 122 -5.17 29.04 -10.48
N VAL A 123 -6.00 29.63 -9.60
CA VAL A 123 -6.34 31.06 -9.67
C VAL A 123 -5.11 31.93 -9.42
N MET A 124 -4.29 31.62 -8.42
CA MET A 124 -3.06 32.37 -8.16
C MET A 124 -2.08 32.28 -9.32
N LEU A 125 -1.90 31.10 -9.90
CA LEU A 125 -1.00 30.90 -11.04
C LEU A 125 -1.51 31.63 -12.28
N SER A 126 -2.82 31.55 -12.56
CA SER A 126 -3.46 32.25 -13.68
C SER A 126 -3.31 33.77 -13.55
N ASN A 127 -3.58 34.32 -12.37
CA ASN A 127 -3.37 35.75 -12.12
C ASN A 127 -1.90 36.14 -12.22
N ASN A 128 -0.99 35.33 -11.68
CA ASN A 128 0.44 35.61 -11.77
C ASN A 128 0.93 35.59 -13.23
N TYR A 129 0.46 34.63 -14.02
CA TYR A 129 0.75 34.56 -15.46
C TYR A 129 0.20 35.78 -16.21
N TYR A 130 -1.01 36.23 -15.85
CA TYR A 130 -1.61 37.45 -16.40
C TYR A 130 -0.79 38.70 -16.06
N PHE A 131 -0.33 38.84 -14.81
CA PHE A 131 0.52 39.94 -14.38
C PHE A 131 1.90 39.92 -15.05
N LEU A 132 2.53 38.75 -15.15
CA LEU A 132 3.81 38.57 -15.86
C LEU A 132 3.68 38.92 -17.34
N TYR A 133 2.61 38.47 -18.00
CA TYR A 133 2.35 38.80 -19.40
C TYR A 133 2.15 40.31 -19.59
N LYS A 134 1.40 40.96 -18.70
CA LYS A 134 1.16 42.41 -18.75
C LYS A 134 2.42 43.25 -18.47
N LEU A 135 3.33 42.76 -17.63
CA LEU A 135 4.61 43.42 -17.34
C LEU A 135 5.66 43.22 -18.45
N THR A 136 5.59 42.11 -19.20
CA THR A 136 6.58 41.77 -20.24
C THR A 136 6.23 42.38 -21.60
N ASN A 137 4.96 42.69 -21.86
CA ASN A 137 4.48 43.28 -23.12
C ASN A 137 4.40 44.82 -23.10
N HIS A 138 5.21 45.47 -22.26
CA HIS A 138 5.34 46.94 -22.20
C HIS A 138 6.75 47.38 -22.57
#